data_AF-A0A0B6YGD1-F1
#
_entry.id   AF-A0A0B6YGD1-F1
#
_cell.length_a   1.000
_cell.length_b   1.000
_cell.length_c   1.000
_cell.angle_alpha   90.00
_cell.angle_beta   90.00
_cell.angle_gamma   90.00
#
_symmetry.space_group_name_H-M   'P 1'
#
loop_
_entity.id
_entity.type
_entity.pdbx_description
1 polymer ?
#
loop_
_entity_poly.entity_id
_entity_poly.type
_entity_poly.pdbx_seq_one_letter_code
_entity_poly.pdbx_strand_id
1 'polypeptide(L)' 'ASKNPKDLVCLVQFEYVEVYRGLGWKKKYHAPTDHCFALKHPQIQKKTSKYIRYFCAETEPALDQWVMAIRT' A
#
# COMPACT_ATOMS: atom_id res chain seq x y z
N ALA A 1 -10.91 1.17 -20.44
CA ALA A 1 -11.70 1.40 -19.23
C ALA A 1 -12.26 2.81 -19.26
N SER A 2 -13.56 3.00 -19.02
CA SER A 2 -14.17 4.32 -18.84
C SER A 2 -13.45 5.06 -17.72
N LYS A 3 -12.94 6.26 -17.98
CA LYS A 3 -12.33 7.14 -16.97
C LYS A 3 -13.39 8.01 -16.27
N ASN A 4 -14.64 7.54 -16.19
CA ASN A 4 -15.70 8.30 -15.56
C ASN A 4 -15.51 8.25 -14.03
N PRO A 5 -15.45 9.39 -13.32
CA PRO A 5 -15.28 9.41 -11.87
C PRO A 5 -16.30 8.54 -11.11
N LYS A 6 -17.52 8.40 -11.65
CA LYS A 6 -18.59 7.59 -11.05
C LYS A 6 -18.28 6.08 -11.04
N ASP A 7 -17.38 5.62 -11.92
CA ASP A 7 -17.01 4.22 -12.05
C ASP A 7 -15.82 3.85 -11.12
N LEU A 8 -15.22 4.85 -10.45
CA LEU A 8 -14.10 4.65 -9.54
C LEU A 8 -14.58 4.33 -8.13
N VAL A 9 -13.89 3.40 -7.47
CA VAL A 9 -14.10 3.07 -6.06
C VAL A 9 -12.93 3.57 -5.24
N CYS A 10 -13.21 4.28 -4.14
CA CYS A 10 -12.19 4.69 -3.20
C CYS A 10 -11.73 3.49 -2.36
N LEU A 11 -10.48 3.06 -2.56
CA LEU A 11 -9.90 1.94 -1.82
C LEU A 11 -9.43 2.35 -0.41
N VAL A 12 -8.80 3.52 -0.29
CA VAL A 12 -8.25 4.09 0.95
C VAL A 12 -8.27 5.62 0.84
N GLN A 13 -8.63 6.29 1.93
CA GLN A 13 -8.43 7.73 2.13
C GLN A 13 -7.14 7.95 2.93
N PHE A 14 -6.33 8.95 2.56
CA PHE A 14 -5.01 9.16 3.15
C PHE A 14 -5.00 9.93 4.48
N GLU A 15 -6.11 10.58 4.86
CA GLU A 15 -6.20 11.44 6.05
C GLU A 15 -5.76 10.77 7.36
N TYR A 16 -5.98 9.45 7.48
CA TYR A 16 -5.76 8.72 8.73
C TYR A 16 -4.80 7.55 8.60
N VAL A 17 -4.06 7.44 7.50
CA VAL A 17 -3.12 6.34 7.27
C VAL A 17 -1.74 6.85 6.90
N GLU A 18 -0.72 6.12 7.32
CA GLU A 18 0.64 6.34 6.88
C GLU A 18 1.09 5.21 5.96
N VAL A 19 2.06 5.52 5.10
CA VAL A 19 2.71 4.56 4.22
C VAL A 19 3.96 3.98 4.87
N TYR A 20 4.10 2.65 4.80
CA TYR A 20 5.24 1.91 5.33
C TYR A 20 5.78 0.96 4.27
N ARG A 21 7.11 0.88 4.12
CA ARG A 21 7.75 -0.11 3.24
C ARG A 21 7.61 -1.51 3.83
N GLY A 22 7.30 -2.47 2.97
CA GLY A 22 7.31 -3.89 3.30
C GLY A 22 8.71 -4.46 3.27
N LEU A 23 9.01 -5.37 4.20
CA LEU A 23 10.31 -6.07 4.27
C LEU A 23 10.09 -7.58 4.36
N GLY A 24 10.66 -8.34 3.43
CA GLY A 24 10.58 -9.80 3.39
C GLY A 24 9.16 -10.34 3.16
N TRP A 25 8.28 -9.55 2.56
CA TRP A 25 6.87 -9.92 2.37
C TRP A 25 6.65 -10.95 1.27
N LYS A 26 7.61 -11.12 0.35
CA LYS A 26 7.61 -12.27 -0.57
C LYS A 26 7.56 -13.59 0.18
N LYS A 27 8.38 -13.75 1.23
CA LYS A 27 8.37 -14.95 2.09
C LYS A 27 7.19 -14.96 3.07
N LYS A 28 6.89 -13.82 3.70
CA LYS A 28 5.90 -13.74 4.79
C LYS A 28 4.45 -13.85 4.32
N TYR A 29 4.13 -13.25 3.17
CA TYR A 29 2.76 -13.09 2.68
C TYR A 29 2.60 -13.58 1.24
N HIS A 30 3.59 -14.29 0.69
CA HIS A 30 3.59 -14.76 -0.70
C HIS A 30 3.38 -13.62 -1.71
N ALA A 31 3.96 -12.45 -1.42
CA ALA A 31 3.91 -11.32 -2.34
C ALA A 31 4.64 -11.65 -3.66
N PRO A 32 4.17 -11.17 -4.82
CA PRO A 32 4.82 -11.41 -6.11
C PRO A 32 6.28 -10.93 -6.18
N THR A 33 6.58 -9.79 -5.55
CA THR A 33 7.92 -9.19 -5.49
C THR A 33 8.25 -8.74 -4.04
N ASP A 34 9.47 -8.28 -3.81
CA ASP A 34 9.85 -7.63 -2.54
C ASP A 34 9.53 -6.12 -2.52
N HIS A 35 9.05 -5.55 -3.63
CA HIS A 35 8.74 -4.14 -3.77
C HIS A 35 7.34 -3.82 -3.20
N CYS A 36 7.21 -3.91 -1.88
CA CYS A 36 5.92 -3.80 -1.20
C CYS A 36 5.81 -2.54 -0.34
N PHE A 37 4.57 -2.08 -0.14
CA PHE A 37 4.24 -1.08 0.87
C PHE A 37 2.87 -1.39 1.51
N ALA A 38 2.60 -0.80 2.67
CA ALA A 38 1.29 -0.86 3.31
C ALA A 38 0.80 0.50 3.76
N LEU A 39 -0.52 0.62 3.81
CA LEU A 39 -1.23 1.73 4.42
C LEU A 39 -1.93 1.25 5.70
N LYS A 40 -1.67 1.93 6.81
CA LYS A 40 -2.36 1.67 8.09
C LYS A 40 -2.39 2.91 8.97
N HIS A 41 -3.34 2.95 9.89
CA HIS A 41 -3.36 3.95 10.96
C HIS A 41 -2.12 3.82 11.86
N PRO A 42 -1.49 4.93 12.30
CA PRO A 42 -0.29 4.89 13.15
C PRO A 42 -0.49 4.13 14.47
N GLN A 43 -1.69 4.18 15.05
CA GLN A 43 -2.02 3.45 16.28
C GLN A 43 -2.10 1.92 16.10
N ILE A 44 -2.13 1.40 14.87
CA ILE A 44 -2.11 -0.06 14.64
C ILE A 44 -0.67 -0.56 14.83
N GLN A 45 -0.42 -1.17 15.99
CA GLN A 45 0.86 -1.79 16.35
C GLN A 45 0.88 -3.32 16.15
N LYS A 46 -0.30 -3.94 15.99
CA LYS A 46 -0.40 -5.38 15.71
C LYS A 46 0.25 -5.69 14.37
N LYS A 47 1.04 -6.78 14.32
CA LYS A 47 1.75 -7.23 13.11
C LYS A 47 0.80 -7.61 11.96
N THR A 48 -0.42 -8.03 12.28
CA THR A 48 -1.48 -8.37 11.34
C THR A 48 -2.78 -7.73 11.80
N SER A 49 -3.51 -7.12 10.88
CA SER A 49 -4.82 -6.51 11.12
C SER A 49 -5.56 -6.37 9.80
N LYS A 50 -6.88 -6.58 9.82
CA LYS A 50 -7.75 -6.38 8.65
C LYS A 50 -7.82 -4.92 8.17
N TYR A 51 -7.32 -4.00 8.98
CA TYR A 51 -7.26 -2.56 8.68
C TYR A 51 -5.91 -2.14 8.06
N ILE A 52 -4.98 -3.08 7.87
CA ILE A 52 -3.77 -2.84 7.09
C ILE A 52 -4.06 -3.24 5.64
N ARG A 53 -3.76 -2.35 4.70
CA ARG A 53 -3.81 -2.63 3.26
C ARG A 53 -2.40 -2.86 2.76
N TYR A 54 -2.17 -3.97 2.09
CA TYR A 54 -0.86 -4.38 1.57
C TYR A 54 -0.86 -4.26 0.06
N PHE A 55 0.20 -3.68 -0.49
CA PHE A 55 0.39 -3.43 -1.92
C PHE A 55 1.76 -3.96 -2.35
N CYS A 56 1.84 -4.41 -3.59
CA CYS A 56 3.06 -4.94 -4.21
C CYS A 56 3.20 -4.33 -5.60
N ALA A 57 4.33 -3.68 -5.85
CA ALA A 57 4.71 -3.13 -7.14
C ALA A 57 5.57 -4.14 -7.92
N GLU A 58 5.62 -3.98 -9.23
CA GLU A 58 6.44 -4.85 -10.09
C GLU A 58 7.93 -4.54 -9.96
N THR A 59 8.28 -3.28 -9.70
CA THR A 59 9.67 -2.80 -9.67
C THR A 59 9.92 -1.81 -8.53
N GLU A 60 11.19 -1.64 -8.13
CA GLU A 60 11.60 -0.67 -7.11
C GLU A 60 11.25 0.78 -7.50
N PRO A 61 11.48 1.26 -8.74
CA PRO A 61 11.09 2.62 -9.12
C PRO A 61 9.58 2.86 -9.01
N ALA A 62 8.76 1.86 -9.34
CA ALA A 62 7.31 1.98 -9.16
C ALA A 62 6.93 2.07 -7.68
N LEU A 63 7.58 1.29 -6.80
CA LEU A 63 7.42 1.41 -5.35
C LEU A 63 7.78 2.82 -4.87
N ASP A 64 8.91 3.36 -5.32
CA ASP A 64 9.37 4.70 -4.95
C ASP A 64 8.33 5.76 -5.36
N GLN A 65 7.81 5.68 -6.58
CA GLN A 65 6.78 6.58 -7.08
C GLN A 65 5.52 6.53 -6.22
N TRP A 66 5.01 5.33 -5.88
CA TRP A 66 3.84 5.19 -5.01
C TRP A 66 4.09 5.77 -3.62
N VAL A 67 5.22 5.43 -2.99
CA VAL A 67 5.55 5.92 -1.64
C VAL A 67 5.73 7.43 -1.62
N MET A 68 6.36 8.02 -2.64
CA MET A 68 6.52 9.47 -2.74
C MET A 68 5.18 10.16 -2.97
N ALA A 69 4.39 9.70 -3.95
CA ALA A 69 3.11 10.32 -4.30
C ALA A 69 2.05 10.24 -3.17
N ILE A 70 2.12 9.23 -2.31
CA ILE A 70 1.23 9.13 -1.14
C ILE A 70 1.65 10.10 -0.02
N ARG A 71 2.93 10.49 0.04
CA ARG A 71 3.46 11.38 1.08
C ARG A 71 3.34 12.87 0.75
N THR A 72 3.16 13.21 -0.53
CA THR A 72 2.93 14.58 -1.02
C THR A 72 1.49 15.00 -0.81
#